data_AF-A0A9J7IY33-F1
#
_entry.id   AF-A0A9J7IY33-F1
#
_cell.length_a   1.000
_cell.length_b   1.000
_cell.length_c   1.000
_cell.angle_alpha   90.00
_cell.angle_beta   90.00
_cell.angle_gamma   90.00
#
_symmetry.space_group_name_H-M   'P 1'
#
loop_
_entity.id
_entity.type
_entity.pdbx_description
1 polymer ?
#
loop_
_entity_poly.entity_id
_entity_poly.type
_entity_poly.pdbx_seq_one_letter_code
_entity_poly.pdbx_strand_id
1 'polypeptide(L)'
;MELDSVQDFVMANWPALGSIVLPNVGGWVNGLYFAGQVRKEGNEKAWYDGLKKPSWNPPKWVFGPAWTVLYSSMGYASYIIYEECGGFQDEAVLPLTLYGGQLLLNWAWTPIFFGLKDFKLAFIEITVLSGAALATTLSFFPISHKAGYLMLPYLAWLGYASSLSYYIWKNNPKVEVREIKDEKAQ
;
A
#
# COMPACT_ATOMS: atom_id res chain seq x y z
N MET A 1 11.41 -35.86 20.92
CA MET A 1 12.35 -35.60 19.82
C MET A 1 11.58 -35.20 18.55
N GLU A 2 10.62 -34.28 18.67
CA GLU A 2 9.80 -33.74 17.57
C GLU A 2 9.40 -32.28 17.86
N LEU A 3 9.25 -31.91 19.14
CA LEU A 3 8.95 -30.54 19.55
C LEU A 3 10.09 -29.55 19.26
N ASP A 4 11.35 -29.98 19.29
CA ASP A 4 12.49 -29.10 18.95
C ASP A 4 12.49 -28.71 17.48
N SER A 5 12.11 -29.60 16.54
CA SER A 5 12.15 -29.25 15.11
C SER A 5 11.03 -28.29 14.69
N VAL A 6 9.85 -28.41 15.30
CA VAL A 6 8.74 -27.48 15.05
C VAL A 6 9.04 -26.14 15.68
N GLN A 7 9.60 -26.12 16.89
CA GLN A 7 9.93 -24.89 17.59
C GLN A 7 11.11 -24.16 16.93
N ASP A 8 12.12 -24.87 16.44
CA ASP A 8 13.22 -24.32 15.64
C ASP A 8 12.74 -23.83 14.28
N PHE A 9 11.84 -24.57 13.61
CA PHE A 9 11.21 -24.12 12.37
C PHE A 9 10.34 -22.87 12.59
N VAL A 10 9.58 -22.81 13.68
CA VAL A 10 8.73 -21.66 14.03
C VAL A 10 9.58 -20.46 14.43
N MET A 11 10.66 -20.65 15.19
CA MET A 11 11.57 -19.59 15.63
C MET A 11 12.42 -19.06 14.45
N ALA A 12 12.84 -19.93 13.53
CA ALA A 12 13.56 -19.54 12.30
C ALA A 12 12.66 -18.76 11.32
N ASN A 13 11.36 -19.04 11.30
CA ASN A 13 10.37 -18.35 10.46
C ASN A 13 9.65 -17.20 11.18
N TRP A 14 9.91 -16.96 12.48
CA TRP A 14 9.31 -15.86 13.25
C TRP A 14 9.61 -14.49 12.64
N PRO A 15 10.84 -14.21 12.13
CA PRO A 15 11.11 -12.98 11.40
C PRO A 15 10.34 -12.90 10.08
N ALA A 16 10.11 -14.01 9.38
CA ALA A 16 9.31 -14.06 8.15
C ALA A 16 7.85 -13.72 8.43
N LEU A 17 7.28 -14.35 9.46
CA LEU A 17 5.91 -14.10 9.91
C LEU A 17 5.75 -12.66 10.40
N GLY A 18 6.72 -12.14 11.16
CA GLY A 18 6.75 -10.73 11.56
C GLY A 18 6.73 -9.80 10.34
N SER A 19 7.60 -10.06 9.36
CA SER A 19 7.74 -9.24 8.14
C SER A 19 6.52 -9.30 7.21
N ILE A 20 5.76 -10.40 7.25
CA ILE A 20 4.49 -10.59 6.52
C ILE A 20 3.31 -9.96 7.28
N VAL A 21 3.25 -10.12 8.59
CA VAL A 21 2.13 -9.66 9.40
C VAL A 21 2.16 -8.13 9.58
N LEU A 22 3.34 -7.53 9.78
CA LEU A 22 3.49 -6.08 9.95
C LEU A 22 2.83 -5.22 8.84
N PRO A 23 3.12 -5.46 7.54
CA PRO A 23 2.51 -4.70 6.46
C PRO A 23 1.00 -4.97 6.32
N ASN A 24 0.58 -6.21 6.55
CA ASN A 24 -0.84 -6.59 6.52
C ASN A 24 -1.63 -5.91 7.64
N VAL A 25 -1.07 -5.79 8.85
CA VAL A 25 -1.76 -5.14 9.98
C VAL A 25 -2.06 -3.67 9.66
N GLY A 26 -1.08 -2.90 9.18
CA GLY A 26 -1.35 -1.50 8.84
C GLY A 26 -2.28 -1.36 7.64
N GLY A 27 -2.18 -2.26 6.66
CA GLY A 27 -3.12 -2.37 5.55
C GLY A 27 -4.57 -2.66 5.99
N TRP A 28 -4.75 -3.60 6.92
CA TRP A 28 -6.05 -3.97 7.47
C TRP A 28 -6.60 -2.89 8.40
N VAL A 29 -5.77 -2.25 9.22
CA VAL A 29 -6.18 -1.13 10.08
C VAL A 29 -6.67 0.03 9.22
N ASN A 30 -5.90 0.46 8.22
CA ASN A 30 -6.33 1.51 7.30
C ASN A 30 -7.58 1.08 6.50
N GLY A 31 -7.58 -0.13 5.95
CA GLY A 31 -8.69 -0.67 5.18
C GLY A 31 -9.99 -0.73 5.98
N LEU A 32 -9.96 -1.26 7.21
CA LEU A 32 -11.13 -1.36 8.09
C LEU A 32 -11.56 -0.01 8.64
N TYR A 33 -10.61 0.88 8.97
CA TYR A 33 -10.92 2.21 9.47
C TYR A 33 -11.64 3.05 8.41
N PHE A 34 -11.07 3.16 7.21
CA PHE A 34 -11.64 3.98 6.14
C PHE A 34 -12.81 3.31 5.41
N ALA A 35 -12.80 1.98 5.22
CA ALA A 35 -14.01 1.28 4.76
C ALA A 35 -15.13 1.37 5.80
N GLY A 36 -14.78 1.41 7.10
CA GLY A 36 -15.69 1.66 8.20
C GLY A 36 -16.28 3.07 8.18
N GLN A 37 -15.47 4.10 7.87
CA GLN A 37 -15.95 5.47 7.67
C GLN A 37 -16.87 5.60 6.45
N VAL A 38 -16.51 5.01 5.31
CA VAL A 38 -17.39 4.98 4.12
C VAL A 38 -18.69 4.17 4.37
N ARG A 39 -18.70 3.22 5.31
CA ARG A 39 -19.90 2.45 5.71
C ARG A 39 -20.75 3.14 6.78
N LYS A 40 -20.13 3.93 7.68
CA LYS A 40 -20.82 4.69 8.72
C LYS A 40 -21.12 6.10 8.19
N GLU A 41 -22.41 6.35 7.96
CA GLU A 41 -23.02 7.67 7.70
C GLU A 41 -23.13 8.12 6.23
N GLY A 42 -24.31 8.68 5.92
CA GLY A 42 -24.83 8.84 4.57
C GLY A 42 -24.03 9.76 3.62
N ASN A 43 -23.31 10.77 4.14
CA ASN A 43 -22.68 11.80 3.30
C ASN A 43 -21.39 11.31 2.61
N GLU A 44 -20.63 10.39 3.23
CA GLU A 44 -19.40 9.85 2.63
C GLU A 44 -19.66 8.79 1.57
N LYS A 45 -20.67 7.95 1.80
CA LYS A 45 -21.15 7.01 0.79
C LYS A 45 -21.70 7.75 -0.43
N ALA A 46 -22.50 8.80 -0.22
CA ALA A 46 -23.02 9.65 -1.30
C ALA A 46 -21.91 10.38 -2.07
N TRP A 47 -20.90 10.91 -1.37
CA TRP A 47 -19.71 11.51 -2.00
C TRP A 47 -18.94 10.50 -2.84
N TYR A 48 -18.63 9.31 -2.30
CA TYR A 48 -17.88 8.29 -3.03
C TYR A 48 -18.68 7.74 -4.22
N ASP A 49 -19.99 7.55 -4.06
CA ASP A 49 -20.87 7.07 -5.13
C ASP A 49 -21.14 8.14 -6.20
N GLY A 50 -21.03 9.43 -5.85
CA GLY A 50 -21.09 10.57 -6.78
C GLY A 50 -19.81 10.82 -7.60
N LEU A 51 -18.68 10.21 -7.26
CA LEU A 51 -17.44 10.34 -8.04
C LEU A 51 -17.57 9.67 -9.42
N LYS A 52 -17.15 10.40 -10.46
CA LYS A 52 -17.02 9.83 -11.82
C LYS A 52 -15.90 8.80 -11.83
N LYS A 53 -16.27 7.55 -11.60
CA LYS A 53 -15.40 6.38 -11.64
C LYS A 53 -15.40 5.75 -13.03
N PRO A 54 -14.25 5.24 -13.50
CA PRO A 54 -14.20 4.52 -14.76
C PRO A 54 -15.02 3.22 -14.69
N SER A 55 -15.58 2.80 -15.82
CA SER A 55 -16.35 1.53 -15.92
C SER A 55 -15.54 0.26 -15.64
N TRP A 56 -14.21 0.39 -15.60
CA TRP A 56 -13.21 -0.65 -15.36
C TRP A 56 -12.70 -0.65 -13.91
N ASN A 57 -13.39 0.07 -13.00
CA ASN A 57 -13.12 -0.02 -11.57
C ASN A 57 -13.70 -1.34 -11.01
N PRO A 58 -12.87 -2.26 -10.48
CA PRO A 58 -13.37 -3.50 -9.92
C PRO A 58 -14.26 -3.22 -8.71
N PRO A 59 -15.10 -4.19 -8.34
CA PRO A 59 -15.92 -4.08 -7.15
C PRO A 59 -15.06 -3.74 -5.91
N LYS A 60 -15.57 -2.87 -5.03
CA LYS A 60 -14.87 -2.42 -3.80
C LYS A 60 -14.31 -3.59 -2.97
N TRP A 61 -14.96 -4.76 -3.00
CA TRP A 61 -14.54 -5.94 -2.26
C TRP A 61 -13.24 -6.57 -2.77
N VAL A 62 -12.85 -6.36 -4.04
CA VAL A 62 -11.64 -6.95 -4.65
C VAL A 62 -10.37 -6.29 -4.11
N PHE A 63 -10.45 -5.02 -3.72
CA PHE A 63 -9.30 -4.28 -3.18
C PHE A 63 -8.74 -4.91 -1.91
N GLY A 64 -9.60 -5.39 -1.00
CA GLY A 64 -9.16 -5.98 0.28
C GLY A 64 -8.30 -7.25 0.10
N PRO A 65 -8.80 -8.29 -0.59
CA PRO A 65 -8.04 -9.49 -0.90
C PRO A 65 -6.78 -9.20 -1.73
N ALA A 66 -6.87 -8.30 -2.73
CA ALA A 66 -5.71 -7.93 -3.54
C ALA A 66 -4.58 -7.35 -2.66
N TRP A 67 -4.89 -6.35 -1.84
CA TRP A 67 -3.90 -5.78 -0.91
C TRP A 67 -3.34 -6.80 0.08
N THR A 68 -4.16 -7.72 0.58
CA THR A 68 -3.69 -8.79 1.48
C THR A 68 -2.67 -9.71 0.81
N VAL A 69 -2.93 -10.13 -0.43
CA VAL A 69 -1.98 -10.93 -1.20
C VAL A 69 -0.69 -10.15 -1.45
N LEU A 70 -0.80 -8.87 -1.81
CA LEU A 70 0.34 -8.01 -2.11
C LEU A 70 1.22 -7.73 -0.89
N TYR A 71 0.62 -7.41 0.26
CA TYR A 71 1.39 -7.23 1.50
C TYR A 71 2.05 -8.52 1.95
N SER A 72 1.41 -9.68 1.70
CA SER A 72 2.00 -10.97 2.00
C SER A 72 3.18 -11.29 1.08
N SER A 73 3.07 -11.01 -0.22
CA SER A 73 4.19 -11.20 -1.16
C SER A 73 5.34 -10.23 -0.90
N MET A 74 5.04 -8.99 -0.53
CA MET A 74 6.01 -7.96 -0.12
C MET A 74 6.77 -8.37 1.15
N GLY A 75 6.05 -8.78 2.19
CA GLY A 75 6.66 -9.23 3.44
C GLY A 75 7.53 -10.47 3.23
N TYR A 76 7.08 -11.43 2.41
CA TYR A 76 7.87 -12.59 2.06
C TYR A 76 9.12 -12.24 1.24
N ALA A 77 9.01 -11.30 0.29
CA ALA A 77 10.16 -10.80 -0.46
C ALA A 77 11.20 -10.14 0.47
N SER A 78 10.76 -9.35 1.45
CA SER A 78 11.67 -8.74 2.44
C SER A 78 12.39 -9.79 3.31
N TYR A 79 11.72 -10.89 3.62
CA TYR A 79 12.32 -12.01 4.36
C TYR A 79 13.39 -12.73 3.54
N ILE A 80 13.15 -12.99 2.25
CA ILE A 80 14.16 -13.61 1.37
C ILE A 80 15.43 -12.76 1.34
N ILE A 81 15.30 -11.43 1.24
CA ILE A 81 16.44 -10.50 1.26
C ILE A 81 17.18 -10.57 2.60
N TYR A 82 16.45 -10.62 3.71
CA TYR A 82 17.03 -10.76 5.04
C TYR A 82 17.80 -12.08 5.22
N GLU A 83 17.26 -13.18 4.70
CA GLU A 83 17.88 -14.50 4.77
C GLU A 83 19.11 -14.59 3.85
N GLU A 84 19.02 -14.15 2.60
CA GLU A 84 20.12 -14.22 1.63
C GLU A 84 21.31 -13.32 2.01
N CYS A 85 21.06 -12.19 2.68
CA CYS A 85 22.12 -11.35 3.22
C CYS A 85 22.67 -11.85 4.57
N GLY A 86 22.20 -12.98 5.10
CA GLY A 86 22.65 -13.52 6.38
C GLY A 86 22.38 -12.58 7.56
N GLY A 87 21.27 -11.84 7.53
CA GLY A 87 20.84 -10.90 8.57
C GLY A 87 20.91 -9.42 8.18
N PHE A 88 20.93 -8.54 9.19
CA PHE A 88 21.06 -7.07 9.03
C PHE A 88 22.51 -6.67 8.75
N GLN A 89 23.07 -7.14 7.64
CA GLN A 89 24.37 -6.69 7.14
C GLN A 89 24.18 -5.43 6.26
N ASP A 90 25.24 -4.65 6.04
CA ASP A 90 25.17 -3.33 5.37
C ASP A 90 24.44 -3.36 4.01
N GLU A 91 24.50 -4.49 3.29
CA GLU A 91 23.84 -4.70 1.99
C GLU A 91 22.32 -4.86 2.10
N ALA A 92 21.79 -5.35 3.23
CA ALA A 92 20.36 -5.52 3.47
C ALA A 92 19.69 -4.27 4.06
N VAL A 93 20.46 -3.40 4.71
CA VAL A 93 19.92 -2.20 5.40
C VAL A 93 19.26 -1.25 4.41
N LEU A 94 19.89 -0.99 3.26
CA LEU A 94 19.39 -0.08 2.24
C LEU A 94 18.06 -0.57 1.61
N PRO A 95 17.96 -1.82 1.10
CA PRO A 95 16.71 -2.34 0.56
C PRO A 95 15.59 -2.47 1.62
N LEU A 96 15.92 -2.86 2.85
CA LEU A 96 14.93 -2.93 3.95
C LEU A 96 14.46 -1.53 4.39
N THR A 97 15.33 -0.52 4.38
CA THR A 97 14.96 0.87 4.68
C THR A 97 14.07 1.44 3.58
N LEU A 98 14.38 1.19 2.31
CA LEU A 98 13.52 1.56 1.19
C LEU A 98 12.15 0.88 1.27
N TYR A 99 12.12 -0.41 1.64
CA TYR A 99 10.88 -1.14 1.90
C TYR A 99 10.05 -0.50 3.02
N GLY A 100 10.68 -0.15 4.15
CA GLY A 100 10.01 0.52 5.26
C GLY A 100 9.45 1.90 4.86
N GLY A 101 10.24 2.71 4.15
CA GLY A 101 9.80 4.01 3.64
C GLY A 101 8.64 3.90 2.65
N GLN A 102 8.71 2.92 1.74
CA GLN A 102 7.60 2.57 0.86
C GLN A 102 6.35 2.18 1.64
N LEU A 103 6.47 1.35 2.69
CA LEU A 103 5.32 0.88 3.46
C LEU A 103 4.65 2.04 4.20
N LEU A 104 5.43 2.97 4.75
CA LEU A 104 4.91 4.20 5.36
C LEU A 104 4.16 5.08 4.36
N LEU A 105 4.71 5.25 3.15
CA LEU A 105 4.01 5.93 2.06
C LEU A 105 2.70 5.21 1.74
N ASN A 106 2.73 3.88 1.60
CA ASN A 106 1.54 3.09 1.34
C ASN A 106 0.45 3.31 2.41
N TRP A 107 0.84 3.41 3.68
CA TRP A 107 -0.08 3.71 4.77
C TRP A 107 -0.56 5.16 4.79
N ALA A 108 0.23 6.11 4.29
CA ALA A 108 -0.14 7.52 4.18
C ALA A 108 -1.16 7.78 3.06
N TRP A 109 -1.22 6.93 2.02
CA TRP A 109 -2.17 7.09 0.92
C TRP A 109 -3.63 7.07 1.35
N THR A 110 -3.99 6.13 2.24
CA THR A 110 -5.38 5.97 2.67
C THR A 110 -5.93 7.22 3.38
N PRO A 111 -5.27 7.81 4.40
CA PRO A 111 -5.71 9.04 5.04
C PRO A 111 -5.66 10.27 4.11
N ILE A 112 -4.74 10.32 3.15
CA ILE A 112 -4.70 11.39 2.15
C ILE A 112 -5.91 11.31 1.22
N PHE A 113 -6.20 10.13 0.67
CA PHE A 113 -7.28 9.94 -0.29
C PHE A 113 -8.67 10.09 0.36
N PHE A 114 -8.89 9.44 1.50
CA PHE A 114 -10.21 9.42 2.16
C PHE A 114 -10.39 10.55 3.19
N GLY A 115 -9.33 10.93 3.91
CA GLY A 115 -9.38 11.97 4.93
C GLY A 115 -9.33 13.37 4.34
N LEU A 116 -8.30 13.69 3.55
CA LEU A 116 -8.14 15.01 2.94
C LEU A 116 -9.02 15.22 1.70
N LYS A 117 -9.52 14.13 1.08
CA LYS A 117 -10.34 14.16 -0.14
C LYS A 117 -9.68 14.95 -1.29
N ASP A 118 -8.36 15.09 -1.24
CA ASP A 118 -7.55 15.79 -2.24
C ASP A 118 -7.00 14.77 -3.24
N PHE A 119 -7.72 14.62 -4.35
CA PHE A 119 -7.35 13.70 -5.43
C PHE A 119 -6.01 14.04 -6.10
N LYS A 120 -5.61 15.32 -6.08
CA LYS A 120 -4.32 15.74 -6.64
C LYS A 120 -3.18 15.28 -5.75
N LEU A 121 -3.31 15.47 -4.43
CA LEU A 121 -2.30 15.06 -3.47
C LEU A 121 -2.20 13.53 -3.41
N ALA A 122 -3.33 12.82 -3.45
CA ALA A 122 -3.34 11.36 -3.51
C ALA A 122 -2.74 10.81 -4.81
N PHE A 123 -2.89 11.50 -5.95
CA PHE A 123 -2.22 11.12 -7.20
C PHE A 123 -0.70 11.32 -7.14
N ILE A 124 -0.25 12.46 -6.59
CA ILE A 124 1.20 12.71 -6.42
C ILE A 124 1.79 11.65 -5.49
N GLU A 125 1.13 11.37 -4.38
CA GLU A 125 1.65 10.45 -3.37
C GLU A 125 1.61 8.99 -3.84
N ILE A 126 0.58 8.54 -4.58
CA ILE A 126 0.62 7.20 -5.21
C ILE A 126 1.69 7.08 -6.32
N THR A 127 2.00 8.18 -7.01
CA THR A 127 3.09 8.22 -7.99
C THR A 127 4.44 8.10 -7.30
N VAL A 128 4.64 8.81 -6.18
CA VAL A 128 5.84 8.70 -5.34
C VAL A 128 5.96 7.28 -4.76
N LEU A 129 4.86 6.70 -4.27
CA LEU A 129 4.80 5.32 -3.80
C LEU A 129 5.19 4.33 -4.90
N SER A 130 4.72 4.54 -6.12
CA SER A 130 5.08 3.72 -7.29
C SER A 130 6.57 3.83 -7.62
N GLY A 131 7.14 5.02 -7.55
CA GLY A 131 8.59 5.23 -7.70
C GLY A 131 9.39 4.54 -6.59
N ALA A 132 8.96 4.67 -5.34
CA ALA A 132 9.56 3.99 -4.21
C ALA A 132 9.48 2.45 -4.35
N ALA A 133 8.34 1.93 -4.82
CA ALA A 133 8.17 0.52 -5.13
C ALA A 133 9.14 0.01 -6.17
N LEU A 134 9.32 0.79 -7.24
CA LEU A 134 10.22 0.45 -8.31
C LEU A 134 11.66 0.46 -7.79
N ALA A 135 12.04 1.48 -7.00
CA ALA A 135 13.34 1.54 -6.36
C ALA A 135 13.59 0.32 -5.46
N THR A 136 12.66 -0.04 -4.57
CA THR A 136 12.77 -1.23 -3.72
C THR A 136 12.90 -2.51 -4.55
N THR A 137 12.10 -2.64 -5.62
CA THR A 137 12.17 -3.81 -6.52
C THR A 137 13.53 -3.91 -7.21
N LEU A 138 14.04 -2.79 -7.74
CA LEU A 138 15.36 -2.73 -8.37
C LEU A 138 16.49 -2.97 -7.37
N SER A 139 16.33 -2.62 -6.10
CA SER A 139 17.27 -2.95 -5.04
C SER A 139 17.20 -4.42 -4.61
N PHE A 140 16.05 -5.08 -4.78
CA PHE A 140 15.89 -6.51 -4.46
C PHE A 140 16.46 -7.42 -5.56
N PHE A 141 16.37 -7.02 -6.83
CA PHE A 141 16.90 -7.79 -7.97
C PHE A 141 18.38 -8.21 -7.88
N PRO A 142 19.34 -7.31 -7.53
CA PRO A 142 20.75 -7.68 -7.43
C PRO A 142 21.06 -8.61 -6.26
N ILE A 143 20.18 -8.68 -5.26
CA ILE A 143 20.33 -9.56 -4.10
C ILE A 143 19.67 -10.90 -4.40
N SER A 144 18.36 -10.90 -4.68
CA SER A 144 17.61 -12.11 -5.01
C SER A 144 16.60 -11.84 -6.11
N HIS A 145 16.80 -12.51 -7.25
CA HIS A 145 15.88 -12.43 -8.39
C HIS A 145 14.47 -12.88 -8.00
N LYS A 146 14.33 -13.86 -7.09
CA LYS A 146 13.04 -14.34 -6.59
C LYS A 146 12.28 -13.24 -5.86
N ALA A 147 12.96 -12.50 -4.98
CA ALA A 147 12.37 -11.37 -4.25
C ALA A 147 11.93 -10.24 -5.21
N GLY A 148 12.72 -9.97 -6.25
CA GLY A 148 12.35 -9.04 -7.32
C GLY A 148 11.09 -9.46 -8.08
N TYR A 149 10.97 -10.74 -8.46
CA TYR A 149 9.77 -11.27 -9.13
C TYR A 149 8.51 -11.19 -8.27
N LEU A 150 8.62 -11.42 -6.95
CA LEU A 150 7.52 -11.29 -5.99
C LEU A 150 6.96 -9.87 -5.87
N MET A 151 7.76 -8.85 -6.22
CA MET A 151 7.36 -7.44 -6.21
C MET A 151 6.68 -7.01 -7.53
N LEU A 152 6.82 -7.76 -8.62
CA LEU A 152 6.19 -7.41 -9.91
C LEU A 152 4.65 -7.31 -9.86
N PRO A 153 3.92 -8.26 -9.22
CA PRO A 153 2.46 -8.14 -9.07
C PRO A 153 2.05 -6.86 -8.34
N TYR A 154 2.87 -6.44 -7.37
CA TYR A 154 2.64 -5.21 -6.62
C TYR A 154 2.89 -3.96 -7.45
N LEU A 155 3.95 -3.92 -8.27
CA LEU A 155 4.17 -2.83 -9.23
C LEU A 155 3.03 -2.71 -10.24
N ALA A 156 2.54 -3.84 -10.76
CA ALA A 156 1.39 -3.85 -11.67
C ALA A 156 0.14 -3.26 -11.00
N TRP A 157 -0.11 -3.62 -9.74
CA TRP A 157 -1.22 -3.07 -8.95
C TRP A 157 -1.06 -1.57 -8.69
N LEU A 158 0.14 -1.09 -8.36
CA LEU A 158 0.41 0.34 -8.18
C LEU A 158 0.24 1.14 -9.48
N GLY A 159 0.63 0.57 -10.62
CA GLY A 159 0.36 1.16 -11.94
C GLY A 159 -1.14 1.27 -12.22
N TYR A 160 -1.90 0.24 -11.87
CA TYR A 160 -3.37 0.27 -11.95
C TYR A 160 -3.96 1.35 -11.03
N ALA A 161 -3.54 1.39 -9.77
CA ALA A 161 -4.04 2.35 -8.78
C ALA A 161 -3.64 3.81 -9.12
N SER A 162 -2.46 4.02 -9.69
CA SER A 162 -2.02 5.33 -10.22
C SER A 162 -2.87 5.76 -11.41
N SER A 163 -3.18 4.85 -12.34
CA SER A 163 -4.05 5.11 -13.48
C SER A 163 -5.48 5.46 -13.03
N LEU A 164 -6.00 4.74 -12.04
CA LEU A 164 -7.30 5.02 -11.42
C LEU A 164 -7.31 6.40 -10.74
N SER A 165 -6.26 6.70 -9.96
CA SER A 165 -6.11 8.00 -9.28
C SER A 165 -6.01 9.15 -10.27
N TYR A 166 -5.27 8.98 -11.36
CA TYR A 166 -5.19 9.95 -12.45
C TYR A 166 -6.55 10.16 -13.13
N TYR A 167 -7.28 9.09 -13.41
CA TYR A 167 -8.62 9.19 -14.01
C TYR A 167 -9.60 9.93 -13.09
N ILE A 168 -9.56 9.64 -11.78
CA ILE A 168 -10.39 10.31 -10.78
C ILE A 168 -10.04 11.80 -10.71
N TRP A 169 -8.75 12.14 -10.63
CA TRP A 169 -8.28 13.52 -10.63
C TRP A 169 -8.69 14.29 -11.90
N LYS A 170 -8.50 13.68 -13.08
CA LYS A 170 -8.81 14.29 -14.37
C LYS A 170 -10.32 14.51 -14.59
N ASN A 171 -11.16 13.59 -14.12
CA ASN A 171 -12.61 13.64 -14.34
C ASN A 171 -13.40 14.26 -13.18
N ASN A 172 -12.75 14.53 -12.05
CA ASN A 172 -13.33 15.23 -10.90
C ASN A 172 -12.43 16.44 -10.51
N PRO A 173 -12.23 17.40 -11.42
CA PRO A 173 -11.49 18.61 -11.07
C PRO A 173 -12.32 19.43 -10.08
N LYS A 174 -11.83 19.46 -8.82
CA LYS A 174 -12.20 20.34 -7.69
C LYS A 174 -13.44 19.99 -6.87
N VAL A 175 -13.21 19.74 -5.58
CA VAL A 175 -13.84 20.61 -4.58
C VAL A 175 -12.72 21.48 -4.02
N GLU A 176 -12.59 22.69 -4.55
CA GLU A 176 -11.68 23.68 -4.01
C GLU A 176 -12.26 24.11 -2.65
N VAL A 177 -11.61 23.71 -1.55
CA VAL A 177 -11.98 24.10 -0.16
C VAL A 177 -11.96 25.63 0.06
N ARG A 178 -11.59 26.42 -0.97
CA ARG A 178 -11.52 27.88 -0.91
C ARG A 178 -12.87 28.57 -1.06
N GLU A 179 -13.84 28.03 -1.78
CA GLU A 179 -15.11 28.77 -2.03
C GLU A 179 -16.06 28.83 -0.82
N ILE A 180 -15.95 27.92 0.16
CA ILE A 180 -16.84 27.90 1.34
C ILE A 180 -16.52 29.03 2.34
N LYS A 181 -15.29 29.58 2.32
CA LYS A 181 -14.93 30.69 3.22
C LYS A 181 -15.44 32.05 2.73
N ASP A 182 -15.59 32.23 1.42
CA ASP A 182 -16.02 33.51 0.85
C ASP A 182 -17.55 33.65 0.85
N GLU A 183 -18.30 32.55 0.75
CA GLU A 183 -19.78 32.57 0.79
C GLU A 183 -20.35 32.73 2.22
N LYS A 184 -19.56 32.43 3.26
CA LYS A 184 -19.93 32.71 4.66
C LYS A 184 -19.46 34.08 5.16
N ALA A 185 -18.80 34.86 4.30
CA ALA A 185 -18.33 36.21 4.59
C ALA A 185 -19.11 37.30 3.83
N GLN A 186 -20.12 36.92 3.04
CA GLN A 186 -21.15 37.80 2.45
C GLN A 186 -22.51 37.51 3.08
#